data_AF-A0A966EL80-F1
#
_entry.id   AF-A0A966EL80-F1
#
_cell.length_a   1.000
_cell.length_b   1.000
_cell.length_c   1.000
_cell.angle_alpha   90.00
_cell.angle_beta   90.00
_cell.angle_gamma   90.00
#
_symmetry.space_group_name_H-M   'P 1'
#
loop_
_entity.id
_entity.type
_entity.pdbx_description
1 polymer ?
#
loop_
_entity_poly.entity_id
_entity_poly.type
_entity_poly.pdbx_seq_one_letter_code
_entity_poly.pdbx_strand_id
1 'polypeptide(L)'
;MTSQRFETLQLHAGQVPDPTTNSRAVPIYQTSSYVFNNAEHGANLFGLKEFGNIYTRLMNPTTDVFEKRVAALEGGVAAVATASGQSAQFLAITNCMQAGDNFVST
;
A
#
# COMPACT_ATOMS: atom_id res chain seq x y z
N MET A 1 2.33 19.42 0.75
CA MET A 1 3.63 18.80 0.44
C MET A 1 4.45 18.79 1.72
N THR A 2 4.92 17.63 2.17
CA THR A 2 5.77 17.53 3.37
C THR A 2 7.10 18.25 3.13
N SER A 3 7.48 19.14 4.03
CA SER A 3 8.68 20.01 3.96
C SER A 3 10.02 19.27 4.09
N GLN A 4 10.05 17.94 3.94
CA GLN A 4 11.23 17.11 4.18
C GLN A 4 11.94 16.77 2.87
N ARG A 5 13.27 16.61 2.92
CA ARG A 5 14.10 16.23 1.76
C ARG A 5 14.08 14.73 1.52
N PHE A 6 14.48 14.30 0.32
CA PHE A 6 14.54 12.90 -0.11
C PHE A 6 15.22 11.99 0.92
N GLU A 7 16.37 12.42 1.46
CA GLU A 7 17.17 11.62 2.40
C GLU A 7 16.45 11.36 3.73
N THR A 8 15.60 12.29 4.16
CA THR A 8 14.74 12.11 5.34
C THR A 8 13.53 11.24 5.01
N LEU A 9 12.90 11.48 3.85
CA LEU A 9 11.72 10.73 3.42
C LEU A 9 12.03 9.23 3.24
N GLN A 10 13.17 8.87 2.64
CA GLN A 10 13.52 7.47 2.41
C GLN A 10 13.70 6.67 3.72
N LEU A 11 13.95 7.36 4.83
CA LEU A 11 14.07 6.73 6.16
C LEU A 11 12.77 6.76 6.98
N HIS A 12 11.91 7.75 6.78
CA HIS A 12 10.81 8.04 7.72
C HIS A 12 9.41 8.10 7.11
N ALA A 13 9.27 8.38 5.81
CA ALA A 13 7.96 8.47 5.20
C ALA A 13 7.20 7.13 5.30
N GLY A 14 5.89 7.23 5.51
CA GLY A 14 4.98 6.09 5.62
C GLY A 14 5.02 5.34 6.96
N GLN A 15 6.01 5.60 7.82
CA GLN A 15 6.23 4.84 9.06
C GLN A 15 6.03 5.69 10.31
N VAL A 16 5.33 5.12 11.28
CA VAL A 16 5.26 5.62 12.67
C VAL A 16 5.75 4.52 13.62
N PRO A 17 6.28 4.86 14.82
CA PRO A 17 6.57 3.86 15.84
C PRO A 17 5.34 2.99 16.10
N ASP A 18 5.54 1.69 16.27
CA ASP A 18 4.45 0.77 16.56
C ASP A 18 3.78 1.15 17.90
N PRO A 19 2.47 1.45 17.94
CA PRO A 19 1.81 1.92 19.15
C PRO A 19 1.68 0.82 20.23
N THR A 20 1.81 -0.45 19.85
CA THR A 20 1.65 -1.57 20.79
C THR A 20 2.93 -1.83 21.59
N THR A 21 4.09 -1.71 20.95
CA THR A 21 5.40 -2.10 21.51
C THR A 21 6.44 -0.98 21.56
N ASN A 22 6.14 0.19 20.98
CA ASN A 22 7.09 1.27 20.72
C ASN A 22 8.28 0.87 19.83
N SER A 23 8.15 -0.21 19.03
CA SER A 23 9.18 -0.57 18.06
C SER A 23 9.43 0.58 17.09
N ARG A 24 10.69 1.02 17.00
CA ARG A 24 11.08 2.04 16.02
C ARG A 24 11.14 1.46 14.62
N ALA A 25 11.61 0.21 14.47
CA ALA A 25 11.63 -0.49 13.19
C ALA A 25 10.21 -0.93 12.80
N VAL A 26 9.92 -0.97 11.50
CA VAL A 26 8.64 -1.47 10.97
C VAL A 26 8.53 -2.97 11.32
N PRO A 27 7.48 -3.40 12.06
CA PRO A 27 7.23 -4.81 12.27
C PRO A 27 6.93 -5.53 10.95
N ILE A 28 7.35 -6.79 10.84
CA ILE A 28 7.05 -7.63 9.67
C ILE A 28 5.73 -8.36 9.91
N TYR A 29 4.67 -7.94 9.23
CA TYR A 29 3.36 -8.60 9.26
C TYR A 29 3.32 -9.78 8.27
N GLN A 30 4.05 -10.85 8.60
CA GLN A 30 4.10 -12.09 7.80
C GLN A 30 2.84 -12.96 8.02
N THR A 31 1.67 -12.45 7.62
CA THR A 31 0.38 -13.13 7.72
C THR A 31 -0.35 -13.12 6.38
N SER A 32 -1.27 -14.07 6.17
CA SER A 32 -2.17 -14.06 5.02
C SER A 32 -3.47 -13.28 5.29
N SER A 33 -3.91 -13.20 6.55
CA SER A 33 -5.26 -12.78 6.93
C SER A 33 -5.27 -11.99 8.24
N TYR A 34 -6.34 -11.22 8.47
CA TYR A 34 -6.54 -10.41 9.69
C TYR A 34 -7.88 -10.75 10.34
N VAL A 35 -7.91 -10.77 11.68
CA VAL A 35 -9.12 -11.08 12.44
C VAL A 35 -10.03 -9.85 12.49
N PHE A 36 -11.34 -10.07 12.34
CA PHE A 36 -12.33 -9.01 12.52
C PHE A 36 -12.76 -8.91 13.98
N ASN A 37 -13.03 -7.67 14.44
CA ASN A 37 -13.55 -7.42 15.79
C ASN A 37 -14.92 -8.09 16.01
N ASN A 38 -15.77 -8.10 14.98
CA ASN A 38 -17.07 -8.77 14.93
C ASN A 38 -17.57 -8.87 13.46
N ALA A 39 -18.76 -9.44 13.24
CA ALA A 39 -19.34 -9.61 11.91
C ALA A 39 -19.64 -8.27 11.20
N GLU A 40 -20.09 -7.26 11.93
CA GLU A 40 -20.39 -5.93 11.38
C GLU A 40 -19.12 -5.22 10.90
N HIS A 41 -18.04 -5.26 11.68
CA HIS A 41 -16.72 -4.76 11.28
C HIS A 41 -16.24 -5.41 9.98
N GLY A 42 -16.34 -6.75 9.87
CA GLY A 42 -16.02 -7.44 8.62
C GLY A 42 -16.85 -6.94 7.42
N ALA A 43 -18.17 -6.79 7.60
CA ALA A 43 -19.05 -6.27 6.56
C ALA A 43 -18.71 -4.82 6.15
N ASN A 44 -18.32 -3.98 7.11
CA ASN A 44 -17.91 -2.59 6.84
C ASN A 44 -16.61 -2.52 6.04
N LEU A 45 -15.63 -3.37 6.34
CA LEU A 45 -14.37 -3.44 5.59
C LEU A 45 -14.61 -3.85 4.12
N PHE A 46 -15.39 -4.92 3.89
CA PHE A 46 -15.70 -5.37 2.53
C PHE A 46 -16.61 -4.38 1.76
N GLY A 47 -17.47 -3.66 2.47
CA GLY A 47 -18.32 -2.61 1.92
C GLY A 47 -17.63 -1.26 1.73
N LEU A 48 -16.32 -1.17 2.00
CA LEU A 48 -15.53 0.07 1.94
C LEU A 48 -16.11 1.22 2.80
N LYS A 49 -16.84 0.88 3.86
CA LYS A 49 -17.38 1.83 4.84
C LYS A 49 -16.38 2.14 5.95
N GLU A 50 -15.42 1.23 6.15
CA GLU A 50 -14.31 1.36 7.09
C GLU A 50 -13.03 0.90 6.39
N PHE A 51 -11.92 1.57 6.69
CA PHE A 51 -10.61 1.20 6.16
C PHE A 51 -9.86 0.33 7.16
N GLY A 52 -9.33 -0.78 6.69
CA GLY A 52 -8.59 -1.72 7.51
C GLY A 52 -8.11 -2.91 6.68
N ASN A 53 -7.36 -3.81 7.33
CA ASN A 53 -6.81 -4.97 6.66
C ASN A 53 -7.82 -6.13 6.69
N ILE A 54 -8.02 -6.76 5.54
CA ILE A 54 -8.88 -7.95 5.39
C ILE A 54 -7.99 -9.18 5.18
N TYR A 55 -7.19 -9.17 4.12
CA TYR A 55 -6.19 -10.18 3.80
C TYR A 55 -5.05 -9.57 2.97
N THR A 56 -3.86 -10.15 3.09
CA THR A 56 -2.59 -9.57 2.60
C THR A 56 -2.55 -9.34 1.08
N ARG A 57 -3.33 -10.08 0.29
CA ARG A 57 -3.44 -9.83 -1.15
C ARG A 57 -4.03 -8.46 -1.50
N LEU A 58 -4.84 -7.85 -0.63
CA LEU A 58 -5.37 -6.49 -0.83
C LEU A 58 -4.50 -5.43 -0.13
N MET A 59 -4.14 -5.67 1.13
CA MET A 59 -3.38 -4.72 1.93
C MET A 59 -2.63 -5.45 3.05
N ASN A 60 -1.41 -4.99 3.35
CA ASN A 60 -0.57 -5.47 4.44
C ASN A 60 0.15 -4.26 5.06
N PRO A 61 0.18 -4.09 6.40
CA PRO A 61 0.81 -2.92 7.02
C PRO A 61 2.30 -2.75 6.67
N THR A 62 3.04 -3.85 6.48
CA THR A 62 4.46 -3.78 6.07
C THR A 62 4.58 -3.18 4.66
N THR A 63 3.72 -3.64 3.75
CA THR A 63 3.67 -3.20 2.36
C THR A 63 3.15 -1.76 2.24
N ASP A 64 2.15 -1.38 3.05
CA ASP A 64 1.58 -0.03 3.08
C ASP A 64 2.61 1.04 3.47
N VAL A 65 3.54 0.72 4.40
CA VAL A 65 4.66 1.62 4.70
C VAL A 65 5.54 1.83 3.46
N PHE A 66 5.84 0.77 2.70
CA PHE A 66 6.61 0.86 1.47
C PHE A 66 5.87 1.68 0.41
N GLU A 67 4.57 1.44 0.20
CA GLU A 67 3.73 2.16 -0.75
C GLU A 67 3.68 3.66 -0.44
N LYS A 68 3.39 4.02 0.82
CA LYS A 68 3.39 5.42 1.28
C LYS A 68 4.76 6.08 1.12
N ARG A 69 5.84 5.33 1.33
CA ARG A 69 7.20 5.84 1.18
C ARG A 69 7.56 6.12 -0.28
N VAL A 70 7.27 5.18 -1.18
CA VAL A 70 7.47 5.36 -2.63
C VAL A 70 6.65 6.55 -3.13
N ALA A 71 5.38 6.65 -2.73
CA ALA A 71 4.54 7.79 -3.09
C ALA A 71 5.15 9.12 -2.65
N ALA A 72 5.66 9.20 -1.41
CA ALA A 72 6.30 10.40 -0.90
C ALA A 72 7.61 10.76 -1.63
N LEU A 73 8.41 9.77 -2.02
CA LEU A 73 9.68 9.98 -2.74
C LEU A 73 9.46 10.45 -4.18
N GLU A 74 8.43 9.94 -4.85
CA GLU A 74 8.06 10.31 -6.22
C GLU A 74 7.19 11.59 -6.29
N GLY A 75 6.78 12.13 -5.15
CA GLY A 75 5.85 13.27 -5.09
C GLY A 75 4.41 12.92 -5.54
N GLY A 76 4.08 11.62 -5.56
CA GLY A 76 2.74 11.12 -5.88
C GLY A 76 1.77 11.16 -4.69
N VAL A 77 0.50 10.86 -4.97
CA VAL A 77 -0.56 10.81 -3.94
C VAL A 77 -0.71 9.44 -3.29
N ALA A 78 -0.34 8.37 -4.00
CA ALA A 78 -0.40 6.98 -3.57
C ALA A 78 0.55 6.12 -4.43
N ALA A 79 0.85 4.91 -3.95
CA ALA A 79 1.53 3.88 -4.72
C ALA A 79 0.94 2.51 -4.40
N VAL A 80 1.20 1.51 -5.23
CA VAL A 80 0.77 0.12 -5.03
C VAL A 80 1.96 -0.79 -5.30
N ALA A 81 2.26 -1.68 -4.35
CA ALA A 81 3.35 -2.64 -4.48
C ALA A 81 2.87 -3.90 -5.21
N THR A 82 3.71 -4.44 -6.08
CA THR A 82 3.44 -5.68 -6.83
C THR A 82 4.59 -6.67 -6.69
N ALA A 83 4.32 -7.93 -7.04
CA ALA A 83 5.30 -9.01 -6.90
C ALA A 83 6.54 -8.84 -7.81
N SER A 84 6.42 -8.10 -8.92
CA SER A 84 7.52 -7.79 -9.84
C SER A 84 7.28 -6.48 -10.58
N GLY A 85 8.31 -5.97 -11.24
CA GLY A 85 8.19 -4.83 -12.15
C GLY A 85 7.29 -5.11 -13.36
N GLN A 86 7.30 -6.34 -13.89
CA GLN A 86 6.38 -6.75 -14.96
C GLN A 86 4.93 -6.75 -14.48
N SER A 87 4.67 -7.19 -13.25
CA SER A 87 3.35 -7.13 -12.65
C SER A 87 2.87 -5.69 -12.43
N ALA A 88 3.77 -4.76 -12.08
CA ALA A 88 3.42 -3.34 -11.96
C ALA A 88 2.97 -2.76 -13.31
N GLN A 89 3.74 -3.00 -14.37
CA GLN A 89 3.41 -2.56 -15.73
C GLN A 89 2.10 -3.17 -16.21
N PHE A 90 1.94 -4.49 -16.05
CA PHE A 90 0.73 -5.20 -16.45
C PHE A 90 -0.52 -4.68 -15.71
N LEU A 91 -0.44 -4.54 -14.38
CA LEU A 91 -1.55 -4.04 -13.57
C LEU A 91 -1.94 -2.61 -13.97
N ALA A 92 -0.97 -1.73 -14.16
CA ALA A 92 -1.22 -0.34 -14.56
C ALA A 92 -1.91 -0.25 -15.94
N ILE A 93 -1.46 -1.04 -16.92
CA ILE A 93 -2.02 -1.05 -18.28
C ILE A 93 -3.43 -1.66 -18.26
N THR A 94 -3.60 -2.84 -17.67
CA THR A 94 -4.88 -3.57 -17.70
C THR A 94 -5.97 -2.94 -16.84
N ASN A 95 -5.61 -2.10 -15.87
CA ASN A 95 -6.58 -1.33 -15.10
C ASN A 95 -7.11 -0.09 -15.87
N CYS A 96 -6.41 0.33 -16.92
CA CYS A 96 -6.76 1.52 -17.72
C CYS A 96 -7.21 1.17 -19.15
N MET A 97 -7.05 -0.08 -19.59
CA MET A 97 -7.25 -0.51 -20.96
C MET A 97 -7.93 -1.88 -21.05
N GLN A 98 -8.65 -2.10 -22.14
CA GLN A 98 -9.29 -3.37 -22.49
C GLN A 98 -9.00 -3.77 -23.94
N ALA A 99 -9.50 -4.94 -24.34
CA ALA A 99 -9.35 -5.41 -25.72
C ALA A 99 -9.98 -4.40 -26.71
N GLY A 100 -9.18 -3.93 -27.66
CA GLY A 100 -9.57 -2.92 -28.65
C GLY A 100 -8.87 -1.57 -28.44
N ASP A 101 -8.31 -1.30 -27.26
CA ASP A 101 -7.55 -0.09 -26.99
C ASP A 101 -6.10 -0.19 -27.52
N ASN A 102 -5.43 0.96 -27.68
CA ASN A 102 -4.02 1.04 -28.10
C ASN A 102 -3.23 2.04 -27.24
N PHE A 103 -1.91 1.86 -27.13
CA PHE A 103 -0.99 2.81 -26.49
C PHE A 103 0.28 2.97 -27.32
N VAL A 104 1.02 4.06 -27.08
CA VAL A 104 2.27 4.40 -27.79
C VAL A 104 3.45 4.19 -26.85
N SER A 105 4.54 3.59 -27.33
CA SER A 105 5.78 3.38 -26.58
C SER A 105 6.99 3.81 -27.43
N THR A 106 8.01 4.37 -26.78
CA THR A 106 9.31 4.73 -27.37
C THR A 106 10.37 3.66 -27.10
#